data_AF-A0A2J7ZY58-F1
#
_entry.id   AF-A0A2J7ZY58-F1
#
_cell.length_a   1.000
_cell.length_b   1.000
_cell.length_c   1.000
_cell.angle_alpha   90.00
_cell.angle_beta   90.00
_cell.angle_gamma   90.00
#
_symmetry.space_group_name_H-M   'P 1'
#
loop_
_entity.id
_entity.type
_entity.pdbx_description
1 polymer ?
#
loop_
_entity_poly.entity_id
_entity_poly.type
_entity_poly.pdbx_seq_one_letter_code
_entity_poly.pdbx_strand_id
1 'polypeptide(L)'
;VRQFLGKAALVAVTPHTAVVAAAATAAAEKAAAEKAAADKAVAEKVAAEKEVADKTAAVGAAVEEAAAKPDAAVTTVATAAVESRVLTEVTDQQGRKVQILDAPIPADCYPEQHADYAGDGVVWGLGHKKASAAECCAACKVHQQENTNQPCNVWVWCGDPSGICWTMDIHNHTTGDCWLKHQQTWDNNPDLKTTNLVVNHRGKFGADFRITHKTSPEFVPWWAGLVPIKPKAARRRSLRRLV
;
A
#
# COMPACT_ATOMS: atom_id res chain seq x y z
N VAL A 1 75.74 16.70 -44.35
CA VAL A 1 74.77 17.73 -43.92
C VAL A 1 73.47 17.00 -43.58
N ARG A 2 73.23 16.40 -42.38
CA ARG A 2 72.90 17.00 -41.04
C ARG A 2 71.99 18.25 -41.21
N GLN A 3 70.76 18.40 -40.72
CA GLN A 3 69.93 17.88 -39.61
C GLN A 3 68.43 18.08 -39.99
N PHE A 4 67.49 17.16 -39.67
CA PHE A 4 66.54 17.17 -38.53
C PHE A 4 65.82 18.50 -38.21
N LEU A 5 64.48 18.50 -38.23
CA LEU A 5 63.60 18.71 -37.04
C LEU A 5 62.10 18.65 -37.43
N GLY A 6 61.45 17.56 -37.05
CA GLY A 6 59.99 17.45 -36.97
C GLY A 6 59.51 18.00 -35.61
N LYS A 7 58.45 18.83 -35.63
CA LYS A 7 57.78 19.33 -34.43
C LYS A 7 56.90 18.23 -33.84
N ALA A 8 57.26 17.73 -32.66
CA ALA A 8 56.37 16.97 -31.79
C ALA A 8 55.51 17.95 -30.98
N ALA A 9 54.19 17.78 -31.03
CA ALA A 9 53.25 18.47 -30.16
C ALA A 9 53.30 17.82 -28.76
N LEU A 10 53.75 18.58 -27.77
CA LEU A 10 53.65 18.21 -26.36
C LEU A 10 52.33 18.83 -25.83
N VAL A 11 51.29 18.02 -25.68
CA VAL A 11 50.08 18.43 -24.95
C VAL A 11 50.39 18.29 -23.46
N ALA A 12 50.53 19.41 -22.76
CA ALA A 12 50.69 19.46 -21.32
C ALA A 12 49.37 19.05 -20.64
N VAL A 13 49.36 17.90 -19.97
CA VAL A 13 48.28 17.49 -19.07
C VAL A 13 48.42 18.30 -17.78
N THR A 14 47.50 19.22 -17.54
CA THR A 14 47.48 20.06 -16.33
C THR A 14 47.01 19.24 -15.11
N PRO A 15 47.49 19.58 -13.89
CA PRO A 15 47.29 18.78 -12.67
C PRO A 15 45.83 18.63 -12.19
N HIS A 16 44.88 19.33 -12.81
CA HIS A 16 43.45 19.24 -12.47
C HIS A 16 42.78 17.93 -12.93
N THR A 17 43.25 17.30 -14.02
CA THR A 17 42.61 16.08 -14.56
C THR A 17 42.92 14.83 -13.74
N ALA A 18 44.07 14.77 -13.08
CA ALA A 18 44.45 13.63 -12.23
C ALA A 18 43.63 13.54 -10.93
N VAL A 19 43.22 14.68 -10.36
CA VAL A 19 42.44 14.74 -9.12
C VAL A 19 40.98 14.30 -9.35
N VAL A 20 40.41 14.63 -10.51
CA VAL A 20 39.04 14.23 -10.87
C VAL A 20 38.96 12.72 -11.14
N ALA A 21 39.99 12.12 -11.72
CA ALA A 21 40.05 10.67 -11.96
C ALA A 21 40.14 9.88 -10.65
N ALA A 22 40.90 10.34 -9.66
CA ALA A 22 41.03 9.69 -8.36
C ALA A 22 39.76 9.77 -7.50
N ALA A 23 38.98 10.85 -7.62
CA ALA A 23 37.71 10.99 -6.92
C ALA A 23 36.61 10.07 -7.49
N ALA A 24 36.65 9.81 -8.79
CA ALA A 24 35.70 8.92 -9.47
C ALA A 24 35.91 7.44 -9.12
N THR A 25 37.16 6.98 -8.96
CA THR A 25 37.46 5.60 -8.54
C THR A 25 37.09 5.34 -7.09
N ALA A 26 37.32 6.30 -6.17
CA ALA A 26 36.94 6.17 -4.77
C ALA A 26 35.40 6.11 -4.56
N ALA A 27 34.63 6.81 -5.38
CA ALA A 27 33.17 6.75 -5.35
C ALA A 27 32.63 5.40 -5.84
N ALA A 28 33.28 4.80 -6.85
CA ALA A 28 32.89 3.49 -7.39
C ALA A 28 33.18 2.34 -6.41
N GLU A 29 34.31 2.38 -5.69
CA GLU A 29 34.64 1.37 -4.68
C GLU A 29 33.70 1.42 -3.47
N LYS A 30 33.29 2.62 -3.03
CA LYS A 30 32.31 2.76 -1.95
C LYS A 30 30.93 2.19 -2.33
N ALA A 31 30.49 2.41 -3.56
CA ALA A 31 29.22 1.87 -4.06
C ALA A 31 29.23 0.33 -4.18
N ALA A 32 30.38 -0.26 -4.51
CA ALA A 32 30.54 -1.71 -4.55
C ALA A 32 30.49 -2.35 -3.15
N ALA A 33 31.03 -1.69 -2.13
CA ALA A 33 31.01 -2.17 -0.75
C ALA A 33 29.61 -2.14 -0.11
N GLU A 34 28.79 -1.11 -0.39
CA GLU A 34 27.41 -1.04 0.10
C GLU A 34 26.50 -2.10 -0.54
N LYS A 35 26.69 -2.39 -1.83
CA LYS A 35 25.95 -3.45 -2.51
C LYS A 35 26.26 -4.84 -1.94
N ALA A 36 27.51 -5.13 -1.61
CA ALA A 36 27.92 -6.40 -1.01
C ALA A 36 27.35 -6.60 0.42
N ALA A 37 27.16 -5.53 1.18
CA ALA A 37 26.55 -5.59 2.51
C ALA A 37 25.02 -5.84 2.43
N ALA A 38 24.34 -5.26 1.45
CA ALA A 38 22.91 -5.49 1.21
C ALA A 38 22.61 -6.93 0.76
N ASP A 39 23.45 -7.49 -0.12
CA ASP A 39 23.28 -8.86 -0.64
C ASP A 39 23.47 -9.93 0.48
N LYS A 40 24.34 -9.67 1.47
CA LYS A 40 24.51 -10.55 2.64
C LYS A 40 23.32 -10.52 3.61
N ALA A 41 22.72 -9.36 3.84
CA ALA A 41 21.58 -9.22 4.76
C ALA A 41 20.30 -9.91 4.23
N VAL A 42 20.13 -9.96 2.90
CA VAL A 42 19.02 -10.68 2.26
C VAL A 42 19.19 -12.20 2.40
N ALA A 43 20.41 -12.72 2.33
CA ALA A 43 20.68 -14.15 2.47
C ALA A 43 20.39 -14.70 3.88
N GLU A 44 20.66 -13.92 4.92
CA GLU A 44 20.37 -14.32 6.32
C GLU A 44 18.86 -14.31 6.64
N LYS A 45 18.08 -13.41 6.03
CA LYS A 45 16.62 -13.36 6.24
C LYS A 45 15.88 -14.53 5.59
N VAL A 46 16.34 -14.99 4.41
CA VAL A 46 15.76 -16.14 3.71
C VAL A 46 16.01 -17.46 4.46
N ALA A 47 17.11 -17.57 5.21
CA ALA A 47 17.39 -18.75 6.03
C ALA A 47 16.45 -18.85 7.26
N ALA A 48 16.04 -17.73 7.84
CA ALA A 48 15.16 -17.69 9.01
C ALA A 48 13.68 -18.01 8.69
N GLU A 49 13.20 -17.66 7.49
CA GLU A 49 11.80 -17.91 7.10
C GLU A 49 11.51 -19.37 6.72
N LYS A 50 12.55 -20.16 6.39
CA LYS A 50 12.40 -21.59 6.06
C LYS A 50 12.13 -22.47 7.29
N GLU A 51 12.47 -22.02 8.51
CA GLU A 51 12.29 -22.83 9.73
C GLU A 51 10.88 -22.72 10.34
N VAL A 52 10.11 -21.70 9.98
CA VAL A 52 8.76 -21.45 10.53
C VAL A 52 7.66 -22.17 9.73
N ALA A 53 7.93 -22.50 8.46
CA ALA A 53 6.97 -23.16 7.58
C ALA A 53 6.69 -24.64 7.93
N ASP A 54 7.56 -25.29 8.72
CA ASP A 54 7.45 -26.72 9.03
C ASP A 54 6.54 -27.06 10.23
N LYS A 55 5.92 -26.05 10.88
CA LYS A 55 5.10 -26.24 12.11
C LYS A 55 3.59 -26.04 11.94
N THR A 56 3.10 -25.66 10.77
CA THR A 56 1.66 -25.33 10.55
C THR A 56 0.86 -26.36 9.76
N ALA A 57 1.42 -27.54 9.47
CA ALA A 57 0.75 -28.57 8.65
C ALA A 57 -0.07 -29.63 9.42
N ALA A 58 -0.31 -29.47 10.73
CA ALA A 58 -0.81 -30.59 11.57
C ALA A 58 -2.23 -30.45 12.15
N VAL A 59 -3.04 -29.42 11.84
CA VAL A 59 -4.40 -29.32 12.41
C VAL A 59 -5.40 -28.81 11.39
N GLY A 60 -6.31 -29.68 10.94
CA GLY A 60 -7.49 -29.28 10.18
C GLY A 60 -8.10 -30.33 9.26
N ALA A 61 -8.26 -31.57 9.72
CA ALA A 61 -9.10 -32.58 9.06
C ALA A 61 -10.12 -33.13 10.07
N ALA A 62 -11.35 -33.38 9.59
CA ALA A 62 -12.61 -33.69 10.29
C ALA A 62 -13.49 -32.43 10.51
N VAL A 63 -14.74 -32.33 10.01
CA VAL A 63 -15.83 -33.33 9.98
C VAL A 63 -16.78 -33.06 8.80
N GLU A 64 -17.29 -34.13 8.21
CA GLU A 64 -18.31 -34.20 7.15
C GLU A 64 -19.72 -34.50 7.74
N GLU A 65 -20.75 -33.96 7.08
CA GLU A 65 -22.11 -34.51 6.86
C GLU A 65 -23.16 -34.69 8.00
N ALA A 66 -24.35 -34.07 7.80
CA ALA A 66 -25.68 -34.69 7.99
C ALA A 66 -26.83 -33.76 7.49
N ALA A 67 -27.91 -34.36 6.96
CA ALA A 67 -28.90 -33.76 6.06
C ALA A 67 -30.31 -33.48 6.66
N ALA A 68 -31.09 -32.64 5.93
CA ALA A 68 -32.56 -32.62 5.70
C ALA A 68 -33.54 -32.43 6.90
N LYS A 69 -34.73 -31.77 6.85
CA LYS A 69 -35.53 -30.86 5.97
C LYS A 69 -36.71 -30.31 6.86
N PRO A 70 -37.64 -29.44 6.39
CA PRO A 70 -38.08 -28.22 7.12
C PRO A 70 -39.52 -28.25 7.67
N ASP A 71 -39.87 -27.28 8.53
CA ASP A 71 -41.12 -26.50 8.43
C ASP A 71 -41.21 -25.36 9.46
N ALA A 72 -42.12 -24.41 9.18
CA ALA A 72 -42.60 -23.27 9.96
C ALA A 72 -41.96 -21.89 9.68
N ALA A 73 -42.79 -21.07 9.03
CA ALA A 73 -42.56 -19.72 8.57
C ALA A 73 -42.27 -18.71 9.69
N VAL A 74 -41.21 -17.93 9.50
CA VAL A 74 -41.03 -16.60 10.11
C VAL A 74 -40.67 -15.65 8.97
N THR A 75 -41.46 -14.59 8.84
CA THR A 75 -41.19 -13.46 7.94
C THR A 75 -39.93 -12.74 8.40
N THR A 76 -38.78 -13.15 7.88
CA THR A 76 -37.51 -12.43 8.02
C THR A 76 -37.31 -11.53 6.81
N VAL A 77 -37.17 -10.23 7.06
CA VAL A 77 -36.66 -9.27 6.09
C VAL A 77 -35.30 -9.79 5.62
N ALA A 78 -35.20 -10.10 4.33
CA ALA A 78 -33.98 -10.60 3.72
C ALA A 78 -32.89 -9.53 3.77
N THR A 79 -32.01 -9.59 4.76
CA THR A 79 -30.63 -9.16 4.57
C THR A 79 -30.01 -10.17 3.62
N ALA A 80 -30.04 -9.87 2.33
CA ALA A 80 -29.27 -10.62 1.34
C ALA A 80 -27.81 -10.54 1.76
N ALA A 81 -27.26 -11.64 2.26
CA ALA A 81 -25.82 -11.82 2.38
C ALA A 81 -25.30 -11.81 0.93
N VAL A 82 -24.85 -10.65 0.46
CA VAL A 82 -24.14 -10.55 -0.80
C VAL A 82 -22.78 -11.18 -0.56
N GLU A 83 -22.64 -12.44 -0.95
CA GLU A 83 -21.38 -13.15 -0.91
C GLU A 83 -20.35 -12.43 -1.80
N SER A 84 -19.09 -12.42 -1.36
CA SER A 84 -17.99 -11.85 -2.13
C SER A 84 -17.87 -12.56 -3.48
N ARG A 85 -17.98 -11.81 -4.57
CA ARG A 85 -17.81 -12.35 -5.93
C ARG A 85 -16.41 -12.05 -6.45
N VAL A 86 -15.78 -13.02 -7.12
CA VAL A 86 -14.54 -12.75 -7.88
C VAL A 86 -14.88 -11.84 -9.07
N LEU A 87 -14.32 -10.63 -9.07
CA LEU A 87 -14.43 -9.68 -10.18
C LEU A 87 -13.49 -10.04 -11.31
N THR A 88 -12.24 -10.31 -10.95
CA THR A 88 -11.17 -10.58 -11.90
C THR A 88 -10.03 -11.34 -11.21
N GLU A 89 -9.22 -12.01 -12.02
CA GLU A 89 -7.93 -12.56 -11.60
C GLU A 89 -6.85 -11.71 -12.26
N VAL A 90 -5.98 -11.13 -11.44
CA VAL A 90 -4.85 -10.32 -11.90
C VAL A 90 -3.55 -11.03 -11.55
N THR A 91 -2.57 -10.95 -12.44
CA THR A 91 -1.21 -11.39 -12.13
C THR A 91 -0.48 -10.25 -11.45
N ASP A 92 -0.02 -10.46 -10.22
CA ASP A 92 0.77 -9.45 -9.51
C ASP A 92 2.18 -9.27 -10.12
N GLN A 93 2.92 -8.29 -9.60
CA GLN A 93 4.30 -8.01 -10.06
C GLN A 93 5.28 -9.18 -9.83
N GLN A 94 4.90 -10.16 -9.02
CA GLN A 94 5.67 -11.36 -8.71
C GLN A 94 5.21 -12.59 -9.53
N GLY A 95 4.29 -12.41 -10.49
CA GLY A 95 3.79 -13.49 -11.35
C GLY A 95 2.74 -14.38 -10.70
N ARG A 96 2.22 -14.01 -9.52
CA ARG A 96 1.19 -14.78 -8.81
C ARG A 96 -0.19 -14.32 -9.25
N LYS A 97 -1.11 -15.28 -9.39
CA LYS A 97 -2.53 -15.01 -9.63
C LYS A 97 -3.19 -14.56 -8.32
N VAL A 98 -3.76 -13.36 -8.32
CA VAL A 98 -4.49 -12.78 -7.19
C VAL A 98 -5.93 -12.56 -7.62
N GLN A 99 -6.86 -13.10 -6.83
CA GLN A 99 -8.28 -12.84 -7.04
C GLN A 99 -8.66 -11.51 -6.42
N ILE A 100 -9.36 -10.69 -7.20
CA ILE A 100 -9.94 -9.43 -6.75
C ILE A 100 -11.43 -9.66 -6.52
N LEU A 101 -11.88 -9.31 -5.32
CA LEU A 101 -13.22 -9.61 -4.84
C LEU A 101 -14.06 -8.32 -4.76
N ASP A 102 -15.27 -8.39 -5.27
CA ASP A 102 -16.35 -7.45 -4.96
C ASP A 102 -16.97 -7.86 -3.63
N ALA A 103 -16.26 -7.56 -2.55
CA ALA A 103 -16.78 -7.75 -1.21
C ALA A 103 -17.56 -6.48 -0.80
N PRO A 104 -18.80 -6.62 -0.28
CA PRO A 104 -19.54 -5.48 0.22
C PRO A 104 -18.73 -4.70 1.25
N ILE A 105 -18.50 -3.41 0.98
CA ILE A 105 -17.76 -2.55 1.88
C ILE A 105 -18.69 -2.10 3.01
N PRO A 106 -18.33 -2.29 4.28
CA PRO A 106 -19.14 -1.80 5.40
C PRO A 106 -19.39 -0.29 5.32
N ALA A 107 -20.61 0.16 5.64
CA ALA A 107 -20.98 1.57 5.57
C ALA A 107 -20.13 2.47 6.48
N ASP A 108 -19.64 1.93 7.60
CA ASP A 108 -18.74 2.62 8.54
C ASP A 108 -17.28 2.73 8.03
N CYS A 109 -17.00 2.28 6.81
CA CYS A 109 -15.74 2.50 6.09
C CYS A 109 -15.78 3.72 5.17
N TYR A 110 -16.96 4.35 5.01
CA TYR A 110 -17.18 5.54 4.18
C TYR A 110 -16.47 5.47 2.82
N PRO A 111 -16.73 4.43 2.00
CA PRO A 111 -16.03 4.24 0.74
C PRO A 111 -16.42 5.30 -0.29
N GLU A 112 -15.43 5.73 -1.06
CA GLU A 112 -15.57 6.57 -2.24
C GLU A 112 -14.78 5.94 -3.39
N GLN A 113 -15.46 5.68 -4.50
CA GLN A 113 -14.81 5.28 -5.75
C GLN A 113 -14.15 6.50 -6.39
N HIS A 114 -13.09 6.24 -7.15
CA HIS A 114 -12.34 7.29 -7.85
C HIS A 114 -11.81 8.35 -6.90
N ALA A 115 -11.19 7.93 -5.81
CA ALA A 115 -10.63 8.84 -4.83
C ALA A 115 -9.27 8.33 -4.31
N ASP A 116 -8.32 9.25 -4.18
CA ASP A 116 -7.07 9.05 -3.45
C ASP A 116 -6.96 10.12 -2.37
N TYR A 117 -7.09 9.69 -1.12
CA TYR A 117 -6.97 10.56 0.04
C TYR A 117 -5.51 10.65 0.49
N ALA A 118 -5.10 11.84 0.91
CA ALA A 118 -3.74 12.09 1.38
C ALA A 118 -3.49 11.43 2.76
N GLY A 119 -2.28 11.58 3.28
CA GLY A 119 -1.91 11.17 4.64
C GLY A 119 -0.61 10.38 4.67
N ASP A 120 -0.06 10.27 5.88
CA ASP A 120 1.17 9.53 6.12
C ASP A 120 0.90 8.03 6.04
N GLY A 121 1.68 7.31 5.23
CA GLY A 121 1.56 5.86 5.11
C GLY A 121 1.99 5.17 6.40
N VAL A 122 1.02 4.72 7.20
CA VAL A 122 1.27 3.93 8.41
C VAL A 122 1.44 2.44 8.09
N VAL A 123 0.90 1.98 6.96
CA VAL A 123 1.28 0.72 6.32
C VAL A 123 1.44 0.95 4.82
N TRP A 124 2.59 0.53 4.29
CA TRP A 124 2.98 0.73 2.90
C TRP A 124 2.29 -0.23 1.93
N GLY A 125 1.62 0.31 0.90
CA GLY A 125 0.73 -0.48 0.03
C GLY A 125 1.44 -1.44 -0.92
N LEU A 126 2.65 -1.12 -1.39
CA LEU A 126 3.40 -1.91 -2.38
C LEU A 126 3.70 -3.36 -1.96
N GLY A 127 3.63 -3.67 -0.67
CA GLY A 127 3.72 -5.04 -0.13
C GLY A 127 2.49 -5.46 0.67
N HIS A 128 1.55 -4.55 0.92
CA HIS A 128 0.36 -4.80 1.72
C HIS A 128 -0.83 -5.00 0.79
N LYS A 129 -0.99 -6.24 0.32
CA LYS A 129 -2.04 -6.62 -0.62
C LYS A 129 -3.31 -7.06 0.10
N LYS A 130 -4.46 -6.61 -0.41
CA LYS A 130 -5.80 -7.04 0.00
C LYS A 130 -6.64 -7.38 -1.22
N ALA A 131 -7.47 -8.42 -1.09
CA ALA A 131 -8.27 -8.92 -2.21
C ALA A 131 -9.46 -8.00 -2.53
N SER A 132 -9.85 -7.13 -1.58
CA SER A 132 -10.95 -6.18 -1.75
C SER A 132 -10.74 -4.88 -0.98
N ALA A 133 -11.49 -3.85 -1.37
CA ALA A 133 -11.61 -2.61 -0.60
C ALA A 133 -12.14 -2.84 0.82
N ALA A 134 -13.08 -3.78 1.00
CA ALA A 134 -13.62 -4.13 2.31
C ALA A 134 -12.53 -4.68 3.25
N GLU A 135 -11.66 -5.55 2.74
CA GLU A 135 -10.50 -6.05 3.48
C GLU A 135 -9.48 -4.95 3.80
N CYS A 136 -9.29 -3.99 2.89
CA CYS A 136 -8.40 -2.86 3.15
C CYS A 136 -8.94 -1.96 4.28
N CYS A 137 -10.25 -1.69 4.28
CA CYS A 137 -10.89 -1.01 5.41
C CYS A 137 -10.75 -1.81 6.72
N ALA A 138 -10.98 -3.13 6.69
CA ALA A 138 -10.84 -3.97 7.86
C ALA A 138 -9.40 -3.92 8.42
N ALA A 139 -8.40 -3.92 7.55
CA ALA A 139 -7.00 -3.75 7.95
C ALA A 139 -6.74 -2.40 8.61
N CYS A 140 -7.36 -1.31 8.12
CA CYS A 140 -7.29 0.00 8.77
C CYS A 140 -7.85 -0.05 10.21
N LYS A 141 -9.00 -0.71 10.39
CA LYS A 141 -9.63 -0.88 11.72
C LYS A 141 -8.74 -1.69 12.67
N VAL A 142 -8.09 -2.75 12.18
CA VAL A 142 -7.12 -3.54 12.97
C VAL A 142 -5.92 -2.67 13.36
N HIS A 143 -5.31 -1.97 12.40
CA HIS A 143 -4.17 -1.09 12.67
C HIS A 143 -4.51 -0.02 13.72
N GLN A 144 -5.71 0.57 13.67
CA GLN A 144 -6.18 1.53 14.66
C GLN A 144 -6.26 0.95 16.09
N GLN A 145 -6.56 -0.34 16.24
CA GLN A 145 -6.60 -1.02 17.55
C GLN A 145 -5.19 -1.30 18.09
N GLU A 146 -4.25 -1.61 17.21
CA GLU A 146 -2.87 -1.97 17.56
C GLU A 146 -1.96 -0.74 17.73
N ASN A 147 -2.25 0.36 17.04
CA ASN A 147 -1.44 1.56 17.03
C ASN A 147 -2.26 2.81 17.38
N THR A 148 -2.12 3.29 18.62
CA THR A 148 -2.87 4.47 19.09
C THR A 148 -2.14 5.80 18.91
N ASN A 149 -0.87 5.80 18.49
CA ASN A 149 -0.09 7.02 18.29
C ASN A 149 -0.31 7.61 16.90
N GLN A 150 -0.37 6.75 15.88
CA GLN A 150 -0.75 7.10 14.52
C GLN A 150 -1.79 6.10 14.03
N PRO A 151 -3.01 6.12 14.59
CA PRO A 151 -4.06 5.20 14.20
C PRO A 151 -4.40 5.39 12.72
N CYS A 152 -4.65 4.29 12.02
CA CYS A 152 -5.17 4.42 10.66
C CYS A 152 -6.55 5.11 10.72
N ASN A 153 -6.74 6.11 9.88
CA ASN A 153 -8.01 6.83 9.73
C ASN A 153 -8.41 7.05 8.26
N VAL A 154 -7.51 6.70 7.33
CA VAL A 154 -7.72 6.74 5.89
C VAL A 154 -7.21 5.42 5.30
N TRP A 155 -7.97 4.82 4.39
CA TRP A 155 -7.50 3.69 3.59
C TRP A 155 -7.65 4.00 2.11
N VAL A 156 -6.73 3.49 1.30
CA VAL A 156 -6.76 3.60 -0.17
C VAL A 156 -6.41 2.25 -0.77
N TRP A 157 -7.23 1.75 -1.67
CA TRP A 157 -7.10 0.42 -2.27
C TRP A 157 -7.13 0.48 -3.81
N CYS A 158 -6.21 -0.25 -4.43
CA CYS A 158 -6.18 -0.41 -5.88
C CYS A 158 -7.10 -1.56 -6.33
N GLY A 159 -8.25 -1.20 -6.90
CA GLY A 159 -9.24 -2.14 -7.42
C GLY A 159 -9.27 -2.28 -8.93
N ASP A 160 -8.34 -1.63 -9.63
CA ASP A 160 -8.38 -1.55 -11.10
C ASP A 160 -8.10 -2.94 -11.72
N PRO A 161 -8.99 -3.46 -12.60
CA PRO A 161 -8.81 -4.78 -13.20
C PRO A 161 -7.69 -4.83 -14.25
N SER A 162 -7.15 -3.69 -14.69
CA SER A 162 -6.01 -3.65 -15.62
C SER A 162 -4.70 -4.15 -15.02
N GLY A 163 -4.65 -4.33 -13.69
CA GLY A 163 -3.43 -4.72 -12.98
C GLY A 163 -2.65 -3.55 -12.37
N ILE A 164 -2.99 -2.30 -12.75
CA ILE A 164 -2.22 -1.10 -12.41
C ILE A 164 -3.14 0.00 -11.89
N CYS A 165 -2.76 0.66 -10.80
CA CYS A 165 -3.37 1.93 -10.39
C CYS A 165 -2.41 3.08 -10.61
N TRP A 166 -2.87 4.10 -11.32
CA TRP A 166 -2.08 5.28 -11.60
C TRP A 166 -2.09 6.27 -10.43
N THR A 167 -0.93 6.85 -10.13
CA THR A 167 -0.76 8.04 -9.28
C THR A 167 0.43 8.86 -9.79
N MET A 168 0.67 10.03 -9.20
CA MET A 168 1.75 10.95 -9.62
C MET A 168 3.14 10.61 -9.04
N ASP A 169 3.23 9.65 -8.12
CA ASP A 169 4.51 9.29 -7.52
C ASP A 169 5.38 8.40 -8.43
N ILE A 170 6.58 8.06 -7.95
CA ILE A 170 7.57 7.29 -8.70
C ILE A 170 7.37 5.77 -8.62
N HIS A 171 6.33 5.31 -7.94
CA HIS A 171 6.14 3.89 -7.65
C HIS A 171 5.17 3.23 -8.63
N ASN A 172 5.39 1.94 -8.85
CA ASN A 172 4.51 1.12 -9.67
C ASN A 172 3.47 0.47 -8.79
N HIS A 173 2.28 1.07 -8.75
CA HIS A 173 1.17 0.54 -7.98
C HIS A 173 0.39 -0.48 -8.78
N THR A 174 -0.01 -1.53 -8.10
CA THR A 174 -0.70 -2.66 -8.71
C THR A 174 -1.92 -3.07 -7.94
N THR A 175 -2.82 -3.77 -8.63
CA THR A 175 -4.08 -4.22 -8.07
C THR A 175 -3.86 -4.97 -6.76
N GLY A 176 -4.76 -4.71 -5.81
CA GLY A 176 -4.69 -5.18 -4.45
C GLY A 176 -3.84 -4.31 -3.51
N ASP A 177 -3.06 -3.34 -3.99
CA ASP A 177 -2.32 -2.42 -3.10
C ASP A 177 -3.28 -1.78 -2.11
N CYS A 178 -3.02 -1.95 -0.81
CA CYS A 178 -3.80 -1.38 0.28
C CYS A 178 -2.91 -0.47 1.12
N TRP A 179 -3.10 0.84 0.97
CA TRP A 179 -2.42 1.86 1.75
C TRP A 179 -3.25 2.17 2.98
N LEU A 180 -2.65 1.98 4.16
CA LEU A 180 -3.22 2.48 5.41
C LEU A 180 -2.53 3.79 5.72
N LYS A 181 -3.31 4.85 5.89
CA LYS A 181 -2.81 6.21 6.06
C LYS A 181 -3.34 6.83 7.36
N HIS A 182 -2.59 7.80 7.85
CA HIS A 182 -2.96 8.67 8.96
C HIS A 182 -2.94 10.13 8.51
N GLN A 183 -4.07 10.82 8.67
CA GLN A 183 -4.13 12.27 8.62
C GLN A 183 -4.23 12.81 10.04
N GLN A 184 -3.14 13.39 10.55
CA GLN A 184 -3.07 13.90 11.92
C GLN A 184 -4.05 15.04 12.19
N THR A 185 -4.28 15.90 11.19
CA THR A 185 -5.14 17.07 11.31
C THR A 185 -6.60 16.81 10.95
N TRP A 186 -6.95 15.59 10.54
CA TRP A 186 -8.32 15.26 10.18
C TRP A 186 -9.26 15.37 11.38
N ASP A 187 -10.40 16.03 11.20
CA ASP A 187 -11.40 16.36 12.20
C ASP A 187 -12.27 15.19 12.65
N ASN A 188 -11.98 13.99 12.13
CA ASN A 188 -12.71 12.77 12.41
C ASN A 188 -14.18 12.80 11.95
N ASN A 189 -14.52 13.72 11.05
CA ASN A 189 -15.84 13.84 10.45
C ASN A 189 -15.88 13.11 9.11
N PRO A 190 -16.69 12.07 8.94
CA PRO A 190 -16.77 11.35 7.67
C PRO A 190 -17.65 12.03 6.61
N ASP A 191 -18.37 13.11 6.95
CA ASP A 191 -19.14 13.86 5.96
C ASP A 191 -18.21 14.66 5.04
N LEU A 192 -18.06 14.17 3.80
CA LEU A 192 -17.20 14.74 2.77
C LEU A 192 -17.51 16.20 2.41
N LYS A 193 -18.67 16.74 2.78
CA LYS A 193 -19.04 18.14 2.54
C LYS A 193 -18.54 19.09 3.63
N THR A 194 -18.35 18.59 4.84
CA THR A 194 -18.09 19.41 6.03
C THR A 194 -16.76 19.06 6.70
N THR A 195 -16.14 17.95 6.32
CA THR A 195 -14.82 17.53 6.82
C THR A 195 -13.67 18.40 6.30
N ASN A 196 -12.60 18.46 7.08
CA ASN A 196 -11.30 18.98 6.66
C ASN A 196 -10.36 17.92 6.04
N LEU A 197 -10.90 16.77 5.59
CA LEU A 197 -10.15 15.72 4.91
C LEU A 197 -9.29 16.27 3.76
N VAL A 198 -8.00 15.92 3.77
CA VAL A 198 -7.09 16.25 2.68
C VAL A 198 -7.19 15.20 1.58
N VAL A 199 -7.45 15.63 0.35
CA VAL A 199 -7.63 14.76 -0.81
C VAL A 199 -6.53 15.05 -1.83
N ASN A 200 -5.86 14.02 -2.36
CA ASN A 200 -4.91 14.18 -3.46
C ASN A 200 -5.66 14.39 -4.77
N HIS A 201 -6.50 13.41 -5.12
CA HIS A 201 -7.29 13.41 -6.34
C HIS A 201 -8.65 12.77 -6.11
N ARG A 202 -9.67 13.25 -6.82
CA ARG A 202 -11.03 12.74 -6.75
C ARG A 202 -11.74 12.90 -8.10
N GLY A 203 -12.50 11.88 -8.48
CA GLY A 203 -13.31 11.84 -9.68
C GLY A 203 -12.49 11.83 -10.98
N LYS A 204 -12.94 12.64 -11.93
CA LYS A 204 -12.34 12.75 -13.26
C LYS A 204 -11.14 13.69 -13.25
N PHE A 205 -10.03 13.25 -13.84
CA PHE A 205 -8.91 14.14 -14.09
C PHE A 205 -9.26 15.17 -15.18
N GLY A 206 -8.97 16.45 -14.92
CA GLY A 206 -9.20 17.53 -15.88
C GLY A 206 -8.36 17.38 -17.14
N ALA A 207 -8.86 17.88 -18.29
CA ALA A 207 -8.15 17.75 -19.57
C ALA A 207 -6.72 18.31 -19.51
N ASP A 208 -6.53 19.50 -18.94
CA ASP A 208 -5.21 20.13 -18.78
C ASP A 208 -4.27 19.29 -17.91
N PHE A 209 -4.79 18.71 -16.83
CA PHE A 209 -4.01 17.81 -15.98
C PHE A 209 -3.49 16.61 -16.77
N ARG A 210 -4.34 16.03 -17.63
CA ARG A 210 -3.99 14.87 -18.47
C ARG A 210 -3.06 15.23 -19.64
N ILE A 211 -3.02 16.50 -20.07
CA ILE A 211 -2.03 16.99 -21.05
C ILE A 211 -0.62 16.93 -20.43
N THR A 212 -0.48 17.38 -19.18
CA THR A 212 0.78 17.31 -18.44
C THR A 212 1.12 15.88 -18.02
N HIS A 213 0.13 15.14 -17.52
CA HIS A 213 0.27 13.77 -17.03
C HIS A 213 -0.32 12.77 -18.03
N LYS A 214 0.38 12.55 -19.14
CA LYS A 214 -0.14 11.78 -20.28
C LYS A 214 -0.54 10.33 -19.97
N THR A 215 0.03 9.75 -18.92
CA THR A 215 -0.28 8.39 -18.48
C THR A 215 -1.47 8.34 -17.52
N SER A 216 -2.00 9.49 -17.09
CA SER A 216 -3.15 9.53 -16.21
C SER A 216 -4.42 9.00 -16.90
N PRO A 217 -5.17 8.10 -16.25
CA PRO A 217 -6.45 7.62 -16.75
C PRO A 217 -7.49 8.74 -16.78
N GLU A 218 -8.70 8.45 -17.24
CA GLU A 218 -9.78 9.44 -17.22
C GLU A 218 -10.26 9.73 -15.79
N PHE A 219 -10.37 8.70 -14.95
CA PHE A 219 -10.80 8.79 -13.56
C PHE A 219 -9.69 8.28 -12.64
N VAL A 220 -9.64 8.81 -11.41
CA VAL A 220 -8.78 8.27 -10.36
C VAL A 220 -9.04 6.76 -10.22
N PRO A 221 -8.03 5.87 -10.30
CA PRO A 221 -8.24 4.41 -10.34
C PRO A 221 -8.32 3.76 -8.95
N TRP A 222 -8.44 4.57 -7.90
CA TRP A 222 -8.40 4.14 -6.51
C TRP A 222 -9.78 4.15 -5.87
N TRP A 223 -9.97 3.24 -4.93
CA TRP A 223 -11.01 3.35 -3.91
C TRP A 223 -10.38 3.93 -2.66
N ALA A 224 -11.03 4.89 -2.02
CA ALA A 224 -10.60 5.38 -0.73
C ALA A 224 -11.74 5.33 0.27
N GLY A 225 -11.42 5.44 1.55
CA GLY A 225 -12.43 5.62 2.57
C GLY A 225 -11.84 6.03 3.90
N LEU A 226 -12.74 6.23 4.86
CA LEU A 226 -12.42 6.79 6.16
C LEU A 226 -12.77 5.80 7.26
N VAL A 227 -11.97 5.78 8.31
CA VAL A 227 -12.28 5.04 9.54
C VAL A 227 -12.16 6.02 10.69
N PRO A 228 -13.29 6.60 11.15
CA PRO A 228 -13.27 7.49 12.29
C PRO A 228 -12.59 6.86 13.51
N ILE A 229 -11.63 7.56 14.09
CA ILE A 229 -10.93 7.19 15.31
C ILE A 229 -11.92 7.20 16.45
N LYS A 230 -12.12 6.04 17.07
CA LYS A 230 -12.95 5.94 18.27
C LYS A 230 -12.24 6.67 19.42
N PRO A 231 -12.90 7.63 20.10
CA PRO A 231 -12.31 8.26 21.26
C PRO A 231 -12.03 7.19 22.32
N LYS A 232 -10.84 7.24 22.95
CA LYS A 232 -10.51 6.34 24.07
C LYS A 232 -11.60 6.52 25.12
N ALA A 233 -12.34 5.46 25.43
CA ALA A 233 -13.38 5.51 26.45
C ALA A 233 -12.78 6.05 27.74
N ALA A 234 -13.28 7.18 28.22
CA ALA A 234 -12.84 7.75 29.48
C ALA A 234 -13.05 6.68 30.57
N ARG A 235 -11.96 6.22 31.19
CA ARG A 235 -12.00 5.24 32.26
C ARG A 235 -12.86 5.83 33.38
N ARG A 236 -14.13 5.42 33.47
CA ARG A 236 -15.02 5.81 34.57
C ARG A 236 -14.33 5.37 35.86
N ARG A 237 -13.70 6.32 36.56
CA ARG A 237 -13.25 6.11 37.93
C ARG A 237 -14.53 5.88 38.73
N SER A 238 -14.81 4.62 39.02
CA SER A 238 -15.82 4.24 40.01
C SER A 238 -15.39 4.89 41.32
N LEU A 239 -15.99 6.03 41.64
CA LEU A 239 -16.02 6.58 42.98
C LEU A 239 -16.82 5.56 43.80
N ARG A 240 -16.12 4.54 44.31
CA ARG A 240 -16.60 3.78 45.46
C ARG A 240 -16.83 4.82 46.55
N ARG A 241 -18.11 5.15 46.79
CA ARG A 241 -18.54 5.88 47.98
C ARG A 241 -18.00 5.11 49.17
N LEU A 242 -17.02 5.70 49.86
CA LEU A 242 -16.71 5.34 51.24
C LEU A 242 -17.99 5.61 52.03
N VAL A 243 -18.59 4.52 52.50
CA VAL A 243 -19.66 4.51 53.51
C VAL A 243 -18.98 4.48 54.87
#